data_AF-X6PFE5-F1
#
_entry.id   AF-X6PFE5-F1
#
_cell.length_a   1.000
_cell.length_b   1.000
_cell.length_c   1.000
_cell.angle_alpha   90.00
_cell.angle_beta   90.00
_cell.angle_gamma   90.00
#
_symmetry.space_group_name_H-M   'P 1'
#
loop_
_entity.id
_entity.type
_entity.pdbx_description
1 polymer ?
#
loop_
_entity_poly.entity_id
_entity_poly.type
_entity_poly.pdbx_seq_one_letter_code
_entity_poly.pdbx_strand_id
1 'polypeptide(L)'
;MLAQLQHTFPEINEEIISDVLEWFKQDVEKAKDILTWLAENTTNLQQQHYLLSLSKHFGDKLEKKTISQIWKYYNQIYVDTREKLKEICATSNLNELKEENEFKMLREMCLHILWNILKHPKHIKYRQINKQALYNYLFQKYHTLSANFIQVL
;
A
#
# COMPACT_ATOMS: atom_id res chain seq x y z
N MET A 1 -22.94 8.88 17.28
CA MET A 1 -22.06 9.36 16.20
C MET A 1 -21.93 8.33 15.09
N LEU A 2 -21.39 7.13 15.35
CA LEU A 2 -21.26 6.08 14.34
C LEU A 2 -22.58 5.77 13.62
N ALA A 3 -23.69 5.54 14.34
CA ALA A 3 -25.00 5.29 13.72
C ALA A 3 -25.50 6.44 12.82
N GLN A 4 -25.16 7.70 13.14
CA GLN A 4 -25.53 8.86 12.32
C GLN A 4 -24.70 8.92 11.03
N LEU A 5 -23.39 8.64 11.14
CA LEU A 5 -22.51 8.56 9.98
C LEU A 5 -22.86 7.37 9.09
N GLN A 6 -23.21 6.22 9.66
CA GLN A 6 -23.68 5.05 8.92
C GLN A 6 -24.96 5.36 8.13
N HIS A 7 -25.88 6.13 8.71
CA HIS A 7 -27.07 6.60 7.99
C HIS A 7 -26.73 7.61 6.88
N THR A 8 -25.68 8.43 7.08
CA THR A 8 -25.26 9.46 6.10
C THR A 8 -24.50 8.85 4.92
N PHE A 9 -23.72 7.80 5.17
CA PHE A 9 -22.85 7.11 4.21
C PHE A 9 -23.21 5.63 4.14
N PRO A 10 -24.41 5.26 3.63
CA PRO A 10 -24.87 3.88 3.63
C PRO A 10 -23.99 2.95 2.76
N GLU A 11 -23.28 3.50 1.77
CA GLU A 11 -22.32 2.79 0.93
C GLU A 11 -20.97 2.50 1.61
N ILE A 12 -20.66 3.20 2.70
CA ILE A 12 -19.42 2.99 3.46
C ILE A 12 -19.67 1.94 4.54
N ASN A 13 -18.75 0.97 4.62
CA ASN A 13 -18.86 -0.08 5.62
C ASN A 13 -18.62 0.48 7.03
N GLU A 14 -19.36 -0.04 8.01
CA GLU A 14 -19.26 0.35 9.42
C GLU A 14 -17.84 0.25 9.99
N GLU A 15 -17.07 -0.75 9.56
CA GLU A 15 -15.66 -0.92 9.93
C GLU A 15 -14.83 0.28 9.47
N ILE A 16 -15.06 0.75 8.25
CA ILE A 16 -14.38 1.92 7.68
C ILE A 16 -14.77 3.20 8.44
N ILE A 17 -16.05 3.37 8.76
CA ILE A 17 -16.52 4.52 9.55
C ILE A 17 -15.85 4.53 10.93
N SER A 18 -15.75 3.36 11.58
CA SER A 18 -15.08 3.20 12.86
C SER A 18 -13.60 3.58 12.78
N ASP A 19 -12.89 3.07 11.77
CA ASP A 19 -11.47 3.33 11.56
C ASP A 19 -11.18 4.81 11.25
N VAL A 20 -12.05 5.47 10.47
CA VAL A 20 -11.94 6.92 10.20
C VAL A 20 -12.19 7.74 11.48
N LEU A 21 -13.21 7.39 12.28
CA LEU A 21 -13.48 8.07 13.54
C LEU A 21 -12.33 7.92 14.54
N GLU A 22 -11.73 6.73 14.62
CA GLU A 22 -10.56 6.49 15.45
C GLU A 22 -9.37 7.34 14.98
N TRP A 23 -9.09 7.35 13.68
CA TRP A 23 -8.01 8.13 13.09
C TRP A 23 -8.12 9.63 13.41
N PHE A 24 -9.33 10.18 13.38
CA PHE A 24 -9.57 11.60 13.69
C PHE A 24 -9.89 11.90 15.16
N LYS A 25 -9.70 10.93 16.08
CA LYS A 25 -10.00 11.11 17.52
C LYS A 25 -11.43 11.62 17.76
N GLN A 26 -12.39 11.08 17.02
CA GLN A 26 -13.82 11.47 17.06
C GLN A 26 -14.13 12.89 16.53
N ASP A 27 -13.22 13.54 15.80
CA ASP A 27 -13.51 14.78 15.06
C ASP A 27 -14.44 14.46 13.87
N VAL A 28 -15.73 14.74 14.07
CA VAL A 28 -16.81 14.37 13.14
C VAL A 28 -16.70 15.11 11.82
N GLU A 29 -16.25 16.36 11.81
CA GLU A 29 -16.22 17.16 10.58
C GLU A 29 -15.09 16.68 9.66
N LYS A 30 -13.90 16.39 10.22
CA LYS A 30 -12.82 15.77 9.46
C LYS A 30 -13.16 14.35 9.01
N ALA A 31 -13.83 13.58 9.87
CA ALA A 31 -14.29 12.24 9.52
C ALA A 31 -15.27 12.30 8.34
N LYS A 32 -16.27 13.19 8.36
CA LYS A 32 -17.20 13.39 7.23
C LYS A 32 -16.48 13.75 5.94
N ASP A 33 -15.51 14.65 5.99
CA ASP A 33 -14.73 15.05 4.80
C ASP A 33 -13.97 13.85 4.18
N ILE A 34 -13.43 12.94 4.99
CA ILE A 34 -12.84 11.68 4.48
C ILE A 34 -13.90 10.69 4.00
N LEU A 35 -15.01 10.54 4.71
CA LEU A 35 -16.08 9.59 4.34
C LEU A 35 -16.76 9.98 3.03
N THR A 36 -17.05 11.27 2.82
CA THR A 36 -17.55 11.80 1.54
C THR A 36 -16.56 11.49 0.42
N TRP A 37 -15.28 11.74 0.66
CA TRP A 37 -14.24 11.46 -0.33
C TRP A 37 -14.13 9.95 -0.66
N LEU A 38 -14.26 9.06 0.32
CA LEU A 38 -14.28 7.61 0.09
C LEU A 38 -15.52 7.18 -0.72
N ALA A 39 -16.69 7.74 -0.40
CA ALA A 39 -17.95 7.43 -1.08
C ALA A 39 -17.90 7.81 -2.57
N GLU A 40 -17.28 8.94 -2.90
CA GLU A 40 -17.15 9.41 -4.30
C GLU A 40 -16.12 8.62 -5.14
N ASN A 41 -15.23 7.85 -4.51
CA ASN A 41 -14.05 7.27 -5.16
C ASN A 41 -13.94 5.75 -5.05
N THR A 42 -14.87 5.07 -4.40
CA THR A 42 -14.82 3.61 -4.17
C THR A 42 -16.14 2.94 -4.52
N THR A 43 -16.07 1.65 -4.89
CA THR A 43 -17.24 0.86 -5.31
C THR A 43 -17.49 -0.36 -4.43
N ASN A 44 -16.50 -0.77 -3.62
CA ASN A 44 -16.59 -1.92 -2.73
C ASN A 44 -15.71 -1.73 -1.48
N LEU A 45 -15.93 -2.58 -0.48
CA LEU A 45 -15.21 -2.54 0.79
C LEU A 45 -13.68 -2.61 0.64
N GLN A 46 -13.18 -3.47 -0.25
CA GLN A 46 -11.75 -3.62 -0.46
C GLN A 46 -11.12 -2.32 -0.98
N GLN A 47 -11.80 -1.65 -1.90
CA GLN A 47 -11.40 -0.33 -2.40
C GLN A 47 -11.48 0.75 -1.32
N GLN A 48 -12.46 0.70 -0.41
CA GLN A 48 -12.54 1.60 0.75
C GLN A 48 -11.30 1.46 1.64
N HIS A 49 -10.91 0.23 1.99
CA HIS A 49 -9.68 0.01 2.78
C HIS A 49 -8.43 0.51 2.06
N TYR A 50 -8.31 0.23 0.77
CA TYR A 50 -7.15 0.65 -0.01
C TYR A 50 -7.05 2.17 -0.11
N LEU A 51 -8.14 2.85 -0.45
CA LEU A 51 -8.13 4.29 -0.59
C LEU A 51 -7.95 5.00 0.76
N LEU A 52 -8.51 4.45 1.85
CA LEU A 52 -8.23 4.93 3.21
C LEU A 52 -6.76 4.76 3.59
N SER A 53 -6.16 3.62 3.28
CA SER A 53 -4.73 3.36 3.51
C SER A 53 -3.83 4.35 2.75
N LEU A 54 -4.17 4.63 1.49
CA LEU A 54 -3.47 5.65 0.71
C LEU A 54 -3.59 7.04 1.35
N SER A 55 -4.78 7.42 1.82
CA SER A 55 -4.98 8.71 2.49
C SER A 55 -4.23 8.81 3.81
N LYS A 56 -4.16 7.73 4.60
CA LYS A 56 -3.39 7.71 5.85
C LYS A 56 -1.89 7.87 5.61
N HIS A 57 -1.39 7.29 4.52
CA HIS A 57 0.04 7.29 4.21
C HIS A 57 0.54 8.52 3.46
N PHE A 58 -0.32 9.12 2.62
CA PHE A 58 0.06 10.22 1.74
C PHE A 58 -0.71 11.52 2.01
N GLY A 59 -1.79 11.52 2.80
CA GLY A 59 -2.68 12.66 2.95
C GLY A 59 -2.08 13.87 3.67
N ASP A 60 -0.95 13.70 4.34
CA ASP A 60 -0.12 14.77 4.90
C ASP A 60 0.84 15.39 3.86
N LYS A 61 1.17 14.64 2.81
CA LYS A 61 2.14 15.03 1.76
C LYS A 61 1.47 15.48 0.47
N LEU A 62 0.31 14.92 0.15
CA LEU A 62 -0.40 15.09 -1.11
C LEU A 62 -1.85 15.50 -0.88
N GLU A 63 -2.32 16.42 -1.70
CA GLU A 63 -3.74 16.76 -1.73
C GLU A 63 -4.59 15.55 -2.13
N LYS A 64 -5.76 15.41 -1.49
CA LYS A 64 -6.73 14.33 -1.81
C LYS A 64 -7.08 14.26 -3.29
N LYS A 65 -7.13 15.41 -3.98
CA LYS A 65 -7.39 15.50 -5.42
C LYS A 65 -6.33 14.74 -6.23
N THR A 66 -5.06 14.88 -5.88
CA THR A 66 -3.95 14.16 -6.52
C THR A 66 -4.09 12.66 -6.29
N ILE A 67 -4.39 12.24 -5.05
CA ILE A 67 -4.62 10.83 -4.71
C ILE A 67 -5.78 10.26 -5.54
N SER A 68 -6.93 10.95 -5.60
CA SER A 68 -8.10 10.54 -6.40
C SER A 68 -7.81 10.44 -7.89
N GLN A 69 -7.06 11.40 -8.45
CA GLN A 69 -6.74 11.41 -9.88
C GLN A 69 -5.90 10.20 -10.26
N ILE A 70 -4.88 9.90 -9.46
CA ILE A 70 -3.98 8.76 -9.70
C ILE A 70 -4.73 7.45 -9.46
N TRP A 71 -5.53 7.38 -8.39
CA TRP A 71 -6.39 6.24 -8.10
C TRP A 71 -7.33 5.89 -9.27
N LYS A 72 -7.97 6.90 -9.86
CA LYS A 72 -8.83 6.72 -11.05
C LYS A 72 -8.02 6.37 -12.30
N TYR A 73 -6.87 7.00 -12.51
CA TYR A 73 -6.00 6.74 -13.66
C TYR A 73 -5.52 5.29 -13.71
N TYR A 74 -5.14 4.71 -12.57
CA TYR A 74 -4.73 3.31 -12.46
C TYR A 74 -5.90 2.35 -12.22
N ASN A 75 -7.12 2.71 -12.65
CA ASN A 75 -8.30 1.85 -12.55
C ASN A 75 -8.55 1.30 -11.14
N GLN A 76 -8.24 2.08 -10.11
CA GLN A 76 -8.43 1.71 -8.71
C GLN A 76 -7.57 0.50 -8.28
N ILE A 77 -6.44 0.27 -8.96
CA ILE A 77 -5.43 -0.74 -8.59
C ILE A 77 -4.53 -0.13 -7.51
N TYR A 78 -4.60 -0.70 -6.30
CA TYR A 78 -3.87 -0.20 -5.13
C TYR A 78 -2.36 -0.17 -5.30
N VAL A 79 -1.76 -1.26 -5.80
CA VAL A 79 -0.30 -1.35 -5.94
C VAL A 79 0.20 -0.29 -6.90
N ASP A 80 -0.39 -0.19 -8.09
CA ASP A 80 0.05 0.77 -9.11
C ASP A 80 -0.16 2.22 -8.66
N THR A 81 -1.31 2.51 -8.03
CA THR A 81 -1.59 3.83 -7.46
C THR A 81 -0.57 4.20 -6.37
N ARG A 82 -0.30 3.27 -5.45
CA ARG A 82 0.64 3.48 -4.35
C ARG A 82 2.04 3.74 -4.87
N GLU A 83 2.52 2.97 -5.84
CA GLU A 83 3.84 3.18 -6.43
C GLU A 83 3.95 4.55 -7.10
N LYS A 84 2.90 4.99 -7.82
CA LYS A 84 2.95 6.32 -8.43
C LYS A 84 2.92 7.45 -7.41
N LEU A 85 2.09 7.34 -6.38
CA LEU A 85 2.06 8.33 -5.28
C LEU A 85 3.40 8.38 -4.55
N LYS A 86 4.03 7.21 -4.35
CA LYS A 86 5.37 7.12 -3.75
C LYS A 86 6.42 7.79 -4.63
N GLU A 87 6.40 7.57 -5.95
CA GLU A 87 7.29 8.25 -6.90
C GLU A 87 7.17 9.77 -6.78
N ILE A 88 5.94 10.29 -6.74
CA ILE A 88 5.69 11.73 -6.60
C ILE A 88 6.26 12.26 -5.28
N CYS A 89 6.06 11.56 -4.16
CA CYS A 89 6.65 11.94 -2.87
C CYS A 89 8.19 11.87 -2.89
N ALA A 90 8.77 10.82 -3.48
CA ALA A 90 10.21 10.61 -3.52
C ALA A 90 10.93 11.63 -4.41
N THR A 91 10.33 12.06 -5.52
CA THR A 91 10.89 13.16 -6.34
C THR A 91 11.00 14.48 -5.57
N SER A 92 10.18 14.65 -4.51
CA SER A 92 10.29 15.80 -3.61
C SER A 92 11.21 15.57 -2.41
N ASN A 93 11.63 14.34 -2.12
CA ASN A 93 12.41 14.00 -0.93
C ASN A 93 13.45 12.88 -1.16
N LEU A 94 14.74 13.27 -1.23
CA LEU A 94 15.88 12.42 -1.60
C LEU A 94 16.12 11.18 -0.71
N ASN A 95 15.62 11.17 0.53
CA ASN A 95 15.74 10.03 1.46
C ASN A 95 14.77 8.88 1.16
N GLU A 96 13.62 9.13 0.52
CA GLU A 96 12.64 8.07 0.19
C GLU A 96 13.13 7.16 -0.96
N LEU A 97 14.07 7.66 -1.76
CA LEU A 97 14.69 6.97 -2.89
C LEU A 97 15.55 5.77 -2.46
N LYS A 98 16.04 5.75 -1.21
CA LYS A 98 16.78 4.60 -0.65
C LYS A 98 15.88 3.40 -0.38
N GLU A 99 14.67 3.62 0.14
CA GLU A 99 13.67 2.56 0.33
C GLU A 99 13.20 1.96 -1.01
N GLU A 100 13.20 2.75 -2.08
CA GLU A 100 12.81 2.34 -3.44
C GLU A 100 13.69 1.22 -4.00
N ASN A 101 15.00 1.28 -3.75
CA ASN A 101 15.93 0.22 -4.15
C ASN A 101 15.62 -1.10 -3.43
N GLU A 102 15.23 -1.06 -2.15
CA GLU A 102 14.89 -2.26 -1.38
C GLU A 102 13.61 -2.92 -1.91
N PHE A 103 12.57 -2.13 -2.16
CA PHE A 103 11.29 -2.63 -2.69
C PHE A 103 11.42 -3.17 -4.13
N LYS A 104 12.20 -2.49 -4.98
CA LYS A 104 12.46 -2.96 -6.35
C LYS A 104 13.21 -4.29 -6.34
N MET A 105 14.23 -4.43 -5.50
CA MET A 105 14.93 -5.70 -5.31
C MET A 105 14.02 -6.80 -4.74
N LEU A 106 13.18 -6.48 -3.76
CA LEU A 106 12.23 -7.46 -3.20
C LEU A 106 11.24 -7.95 -4.25
N ARG A 107 10.72 -7.05 -5.10
CA ARG A 107 9.81 -7.40 -6.20
C ARG A 107 10.49 -8.32 -7.21
N GLU A 108 11.69 -7.99 -7.66
CA GLU A 108 12.48 -8.82 -8.58
C GLU A 108 12.74 -10.21 -7.98
N MET A 109 13.11 -10.28 -6.70
CA MET A 109 13.31 -11.55 -6.01
C MET A 109 12.02 -12.38 -5.93
N CYS A 110 10.89 -11.75 -5.59
CA CYS A 110 9.58 -12.41 -5.54
C CYS A 110 9.15 -12.95 -6.91
N LEU A 111 9.35 -12.17 -7.99
CA LEU A 111 9.07 -12.61 -9.35
C LEU A 111 9.96 -13.80 -9.75
N HIS A 112 11.23 -13.78 -9.38
CA HIS A 112 12.17 -14.87 -9.64
C HIS A 112 11.78 -16.17 -8.90
N ILE A 113 11.36 -16.04 -7.64
CA ILE A 113 10.85 -17.17 -6.84
C ILE A 113 9.57 -17.73 -7.46
N LEU A 114 8.62 -16.86 -7.80
CA LEU A 114 7.37 -17.24 -8.45
C LEU A 114 7.62 -17.98 -9.75
N TRP A 115 8.52 -17.44 -10.59
CA TRP A 115 8.94 -18.07 -11.84
C TRP A 115 9.50 -19.48 -11.61
N ASN A 116 10.38 -19.65 -10.62
CA ASN A 116 10.96 -20.95 -10.30
C ASN A 116 9.91 -21.97 -9.81
N ILE A 117 8.92 -21.53 -9.02
CA ILE A 117 7.79 -22.37 -8.58
C ILE A 117 6.98 -22.84 -9.79
N LEU A 118 6.63 -21.91 -10.69
CA LEU A 118 5.82 -22.19 -11.88
C LEU A 118 6.53 -23.10 -12.88
N LYS A 119 7.85 -22.94 -13.03
CA LYS A 119 8.68 -23.76 -13.93
C LYS A 119 8.90 -25.18 -13.41
N HIS A 120 8.91 -25.37 -12.09
CA HIS A 120 9.24 -26.66 -11.46
C HIS A 120 8.17 -27.13 -10.46
N PRO A 121 6.90 -27.29 -10.88
CA PRO A 121 5.76 -27.45 -9.97
C PRO A 121 5.76 -28.78 -9.21
N LYS A 122 6.51 -29.79 -9.66
CA LYS A 122 6.61 -31.12 -9.01
C LYS A 122 7.70 -31.20 -7.93
N HIS A 123 8.57 -30.20 -7.81
CA HIS A 123 9.62 -30.19 -6.81
C HIS A 123 9.06 -29.75 -5.45
N ILE A 124 8.87 -30.70 -4.54
CA ILE A 124 8.25 -30.52 -3.20
C ILE A 124 8.91 -29.41 -2.38
N LYS A 125 10.22 -29.20 -2.54
CA LYS A 125 10.99 -28.15 -1.84
C LYS A 125 10.42 -26.73 -2.07
N TYR A 126 9.77 -26.48 -3.20
CA TYR A 126 9.16 -25.18 -3.51
C TYR A 126 7.69 -25.07 -3.05
N ARG A 127 7.04 -26.18 -2.71
CA ARG A 127 5.66 -26.21 -2.18
C ARG A 127 5.59 -25.99 -0.66
N GLN A 128 6.72 -26.15 0.04
CA GLN A 128 6.83 -26.05 1.50
C GLN A 128 7.55 -24.78 1.95
N ILE A 129 7.59 -23.74 1.12
CA ILE A 129 8.27 -22.50 1.47
C ILE A 129 7.52 -21.84 2.63
N ASN A 130 8.11 -21.94 3.82
CA ASN A 130 7.61 -21.24 4.99
C ASN A 130 7.79 -19.73 4.79
N LYS A 131 6.70 -18.96 4.96
CA LYS A 131 6.68 -17.50 4.76
C LYS A 131 7.77 -16.79 5.57
N GLN A 132 7.99 -17.19 6.82
CA GLN A 132 8.99 -16.57 7.69
C GLN A 132 10.41 -16.91 7.24
N ALA A 133 10.67 -18.16 6.87
CA ALA A 133 11.96 -18.58 6.36
C ALA A 133 12.30 -17.86 5.04
N LEU A 134 11.30 -17.67 4.17
CA LEU A 134 11.45 -16.93 2.93
C LEU A 134 11.79 -15.46 3.19
N TYR A 135 11.05 -14.81 4.10
CA TYR A 135 11.30 -13.43 4.48
C TYR A 135 12.71 -13.27 5.05
N ASN A 136 13.10 -14.10 6.01
CA ASN A 136 14.43 -14.04 6.62
C ASN A 136 15.54 -14.24 5.59
N TYR A 137 15.36 -15.18 4.65
CA TYR A 137 16.34 -15.43 3.59
C TYR A 137 16.46 -14.25 2.62
N LEU A 138 15.33 -13.69 2.18
CA LEU A 138 15.30 -12.52 1.30
C LEU A 138 15.93 -11.31 1.97
N PHE A 139 15.60 -11.07 3.24
CA PHE A 139 16.16 -10.00 4.06
C PHE A 139 17.68 -10.13 4.23
N GLN A 140 18.15 -11.33 4.57
CA GLN A 140 19.58 -11.60 4.68
C GLN A 140 20.31 -11.38 3.34
N LYS A 141 19.75 -11.91 2.25
CA LYS A 141 20.36 -11.79 0.92
C LYS A 141 20.38 -10.33 0.44
N TYR A 142 19.35 -9.55 0.76
CA TYR A 142 19.30 -8.11 0.53
C TYR A 142 20.45 -7.40 1.26
N HIS A 143 20.64 -7.65 2.55
CA HIS A 143 21.74 -7.01 3.29
C HIS A 143 23.12 -7.41 2.79
N THR A 144 23.32 -8.66 2.39
CA THR A 144 24.57 -9.11 1.77
C THR A 144 24.83 -8.39 0.44
N LEU A 145 23.81 -8.28 -0.42
CA LEU A 145 23.92 -7.57 -1.71
C LEU A 145 24.11 -6.06 -1.51
N SER A 146 23.40 -5.45 -0.55
CA SER A 146 23.52 -4.04 -0.18
C SER A 146 24.90 -3.70 0.40
N ALA A 147 25.46 -4.57 1.25
CA ALA A 147 26.83 -4.44 1.75
C ALA A 147 27.88 -4.51 0.62
N ASN A 148 27.68 -5.38 -0.37
CA ASN A 148 28.56 -5.47 -1.54
C ASN A 148 28.46 -4.23 -2.44
N PHE A 149 27.29 -3.59 -2.53
CA PHE A 149 27.14 -2.32 -3.26
C PHE A 149 27.83 -1.14 -2.56
N ILE A 150 27.89 -1.12 -1.23
CA ILE A 150 28.58 -0.07 -0.45
C ILE A 150 30.12 -0.20 -0.57
N GLN A 151 30.65 -1.41 -0.77
CA GLN A 151 32.10 -1.63 -0.94
C GLN A 151 32.65 -1.27 -2.33
N VAL A 152 31.78 -1.01 -3.31
CA VAL A 152 32.17 -0.75 -4.71
C VAL A 152 32.02 0.74 -5.10
N LEU A 153 31.56 1.59 -4.19
CA LEU A 153 31.50 3.06 -4.32
C LEU A 153 32.66 3.72 -3.55
#